data_AF-A0A151TFS9-F1
#
_entry.id   AF-A0A151TFS9-F1
#
_cell.length_a   1.000
_cell.length_b   1.000
_cell.length_c   1.000
_cell.angle_alpha   90.00
_cell.angle_beta   90.00
_cell.angle_gamma   90.00
#
_symmetry.space_group_name_H-M   'P 1'
#
loop_
_entity.id
_entity.type
_entity.pdbx_description
1 polymer ?
#
loop_
_entity_poly.entity_id
_entity_poly.type
_entity_poly.pdbx_seq_one_letter_code
_entity_poly.pdbx_strand_id
1 'polypeptide(L)'
;MVFHKFGKKLYSGLVTTVTAHLKEIARSIKATLEGSFLEEMNRKWSDHNKASDMIRDIMMYMDRTYIPDAGKTPLHQLGLNLWRENVYVFKPDKDPTVKYTFEIGPSVYEQEFETHFLQVSAEFYRAESQKFIECCACGDYLKNSEKRLTEEMDRVNHYLDPGTGKKITNVVKKEMIENYMLILIHKENSGLVSMLCYDKYDDLGRMYNLFCHVTDGLS
;
A
#
# COMPACT_ATOMS: atom_id res chain seq x y z
N MET A 1 -8.83 -34.75 24.05
CA MET A 1 -9.16 -33.54 24.86
C MET A 1 -10.45 -32.84 24.43
N VAL A 2 -10.75 -32.62 23.14
CA VAL A 2 -12.00 -31.93 22.72
C VAL A 2 -13.26 -32.79 22.96
N PHE A 3 -13.18 -34.11 22.81
CA PHE A 3 -14.25 -35.07 23.15
C PHE A 3 -14.72 -35.04 24.62
N HIS A 4 -13.97 -34.40 25.53
CA HIS A 4 -14.31 -34.31 26.97
C HIS A 4 -14.62 -32.88 27.43
N LYS A 5 -15.27 -32.06 26.60
CA LYS A 5 -15.71 -30.68 26.97
C LYS A 5 -14.58 -29.69 27.31
N PHE A 6 -13.31 -30.01 27.05
CA PHE A 6 -12.18 -29.09 27.29
C PHE A 6 -11.86 -28.15 26.12
N GLY A 7 -12.71 -28.08 25.08
CA GLY A 7 -12.51 -27.23 23.90
C GLY A 7 -12.23 -25.76 24.25
N LYS A 8 -12.96 -25.20 25.22
CA LYS A 8 -12.74 -23.84 25.73
C LYS A 8 -11.33 -23.64 26.30
N LYS A 9 -10.88 -24.58 27.15
CA LYS A 9 -9.56 -24.50 27.80
C LYS A 9 -8.43 -24.64 26.79
N LEU A 10 -8.59 -25.51 25.79
CA LEU A 10 -7.60 -25.70 24.74
C LEU A 10 -7.52 -24.47 23.82
N TYR A 11 -8.66 -23.92 23.39
CA TYR A 11 -8.69 -22.68 22.58
C TYR A 11 -8.08 -21.51 23.35
N SER A 12 -8.47 -21.29 24.61
CA SER A 12 -7.89 -20.21 25.42
C SER A 12 -6.40 -20.41 25.67
N GLY A 13 -5.96 -21.64 25.92
CA GLY A 13 -4.55 -21.96 26.08
C GLY A 13 -3.74 -21.64 24.83
N LEU A 14 -4.25 -22.02 23.65
CA LEU A 14 -3.62 -21.69 22.37
C LEU A 14 -3.50 -20.17 22.20
N VAL A 15 -4.58 -19.42 22.42
CA VAL A 15 -4.57 -17.94 22.33
C VAL A 15 -3.49 -17.36 23.25
N THR A 16 -3.44 -17.78 24.52
CA THR A 16 -2.44 -17.30 25.49
C THR A 16 -1.01 -17.61 25.03
N THR A 17 -0.74 -18.84 24.61
CA THR A 17 0.60 -19.26 24.17
C THR A 17 1.05 -18.52 22.93
N VAL A 18 0.21 -18.44 21.89
CA VAL A 18 0.53 -17.73 20.65
C VAL A 18 0.72 -16.23 20.90
N THR A 19 -0.14 -15.62 21.72
CA THR A 19 -0.01 -14.20 22.09
C THR A 19 1.32 -13.91 22.79
N ALA A 20 1.71 -14.75 23.76
CA ALA A 20 2.98 -14.57 24.46
C ALA A 20 4.17 -14.68 23.50
N HIS A 21 4.15 -15.67 22.60
CA HIS A 21 5.20 -15.86 21.59
C HIS A 21 5.29 -14.67 20.62
N LEU A 22 4.16 -14.17 20.13
CA LEU A 22 4.12 -13.01 19.23
C LEU A 22 4.63 -11.73 19.89
N LYS A 23 4.43 -11.55 21.19
CA LYS A 23 5.01 -10.42 21.94
C LYS A 23 6.54 -10.50 22.05
N GLU A 24 7.11 -11.71 22.11
CA GLU A 24 8.55 -11.91 22.01
C GLU A 24 9.06 -11.59 20.60
N ILE A 25 8.37 -12.09 19.56
CA ILE A 25 8.68 -11.78 18.15
C ILE A 25 8.65 -10.27 17.92
N ALA A 26 7.62 -9.57 18.38
CA ALA A 26 7.48 -8.13 18.24
C ALA A 26 8.65 -7.38 18.89
N ARG A 27 9.12 -7.83 20.06
CA ARG A 27 10.31 -7.26 20.72
C ARG A 27 11.58 -7.52 19.93
N SER A 28 11.75 -8.73 19.39
CA SER A 28 12.90 -9.09 18.55
C SER A 28 12.97 -8.24 17.28
N ILE A 29 11.83 -8.07 16.60
CA ILE A 29 11.74 -7.26 15.37
C ILE A 29 12.08 -5.79 15.69
N LYS A 30 11.55 -5.24 16.80
CA LYS A 30 11.85 -3.86 17.25
C LYS A 30 13.31 -3.63 17.63
N ALA A 31 14.04 -4.69 18.00
CA ALA A 31 15.45 -4.61 18.34
C ALA A 31 16.38 -4.75 17.11
N THR A 32 15.83 -4.97 15.92
CA THR A 32 16.61 -5.13 14.69
C THR A 32 17.07 -3.76 14.16
N LEU A 33 18.25 -3.72 13.54
CA LEU A 33 18.80 -2.51 12.91
C LEU A 33 17.95 -2.09 11.70
N GLU A 34 17.89 -0.78 11.42
CA GLU A 34 17.01 -0.21 10.38
C GLU A 34 17.15 -0.87 9.00
N GLY A 35 18.36 -1.30 8.62
CA GLY A 35 18.63 -1.93 7.31
C GLY A 35 18.16 -3.38 7.15
N SER A 36 17.92 -4.11 8.24
CA SER A 36 17.49 -5.52 8.21
C SER A 36 16.09 -5.76 8.78
N PHE A 37 15.39 -4.68 9.17
CA PHE A 37 14.05 -4.75 9.75
C PHE A 37 13.05 -5.51 8.87
N LEU A 38 12.95 -5.17 7.58
CA LEU A 38 11.98 -5.80 6.67
C LEU A 38 12.29 -7.28 6.40
N GLU A 39 13.57 -7.63 6.29
CA GLU A 39 14.00 -9.02 6.13
C GLU A 39 13.63 -9.84 7.36
N GLU A 40 13.93 -9.33 8.56
CA GLU A 40 13.59 -9.99 9.82
C GLU A 40 12.08 -10.15 9.99
N MET A 41 11.32 -9.07 9.72
CA MET A 41 9.86 -9.07 9.79
C MET A 41 9.25 -10.10 8.84
N ASN A 42 9.71 -10.15 7.59
CA ASN A 42 9.23 -11.11 6.60
C ASN A 42 9.59 -12.55 6.96
N ARG A 43 10.80 -12.78 7.46
CA ARG A 43 11.23 -14.10 7.96
C ARG A 43 10.32 -14.58 9.09
N LYS A 44 10.12 -13.75 10.11
CA LYS A 44 9.27 -14.09 11.26
C LYS A 44 7.80 -14.28 10.88
N TRP A 45 7.31 -13.51 9.91
CA TRP A 45 5.96 -13.70 9.35
C TRP A 45 5.82 -15.04 8.62
N SER A 46 6.79 -15.39 7.79
CA SER A 46 6.83 -16.68 7.08
C SER A 46 6.84 -17.86 8.05
N ASP A 47 7.68 -17.79 9.09
CA ASP A 47 7.76 -18.82 10.12
C ASP A 47 6.44 -18.93 10.91
N HIS A 48 5.82 -17.80 11.26
CA HIS A 48 4.51 -17.77 11.93
C HIS A 48 3.40 -18.40 11.10
N ASN A 49 3.35 -18.15 9.78
CA ASN A 49 2.35 -18.75 8.90
C ASN A 49 2.52 -20.26 8.82
N LYS A 50 3.75 -20.75 8.63
CA LYS A 50 4.06 -22.19 8.64
C LYS A 50 3.66 -22.85 9.97
N ALA A 51 3.99 -22.20 11.09
CA ALA A 51 3.60 -22.69 12.41
C ALA A 51 2.08 -22.70 12.59
N SER A 52 1.38 -21.66 12.11
CA SER A 52 -0.07 -21.56 12.16
C SER A 52 -0.78 -22.65 11.34
N ASP A 53 -0.26 -22.98 10.15
CA ASP A 53 -0.76 -24.10 9.35
C ASP A 53 -0.59 -25.45 10.07
N MET A 54 0.59 -25.69 10.66
CA MET A 54 0.81 -26.93 11.44
C MET A 54 -0.11 -27.01 12.66
N ILE A 55 -0.33 -25.90 13.38
CA ILE A 55 -1.25 -25.83 14.52
C ILE A 55 -2.67 -26.13 14.07
N ARG A 56 -3.12 -25.54 12.95
CA ARG A 56 -4.44 -25.81 12.38
C ARG A 56 -4.61 -27.29 12.07
N ASP A 57 -3.60 -27.93 11.47
CA ASP A 57 -3.68 -29.33 11.09
C ASP A 57 -3.73 -30.26 12.32
N ILE A 58 -2.94 -29.97 13.36
CA ILE A 58 -2.99 -30.71 14.64
C ILE A 58 -4.33 -30.48 15.36
N MET A 59 -4.84 -29.26 15.32
CA MET A 59 -6.08 -28.87 15.99
C MET A 59 -7.30 -28.91 15.06
N MET A 60 -7.24 -29.65 13.95
CA MET A 60 -8.29 -29.69 12.92
C MET A 60 -9.67 -30.04 13.49
N TYR A 61 -9.71 -30.94 14.48
CA TYR A 61 -10.96 -31.30 15.14
C TYR A 61 -11.61 -30.10 15.86
N MET A 62 -10.82 -29.19 16.42
CA MET A 62 -11.33 -27.96 17.06
C MET A 62 -12.00 -27.03 16.05
N ASP A 63 -11.37 -26.82 14.88
CA ASP A 63 -11.94 -26.02 13.78
C ASP A 63 -13.23 -26.62 13.23
N ARG A 64 -13.34 -27.96 13.18
CA ARG A 64 -14.51 -28.64 12.61
C ARG A 64 -15.68 -28.84 13.59
N THR A 65 -15.45 -28.75 14.90
CA THR A 65 -16.46 -29.08 15.91
C THR A 65 -16.68 -27.93 16.87
N TYR A 66 -15.72 -27.67 17.76
CA TYR A 66 -15.86 -26.70 18.84
C TYR A 66 -16.00 -25.26 18.36
N ILE A 67 -15.25 -24.83 17.35
CA ILE A 67 -15.22 -23.43 16.90
C ILE A 67 -16.56 -22.98 16.30
N PRO A 68 -17.19 -23.73 15.39
CA PRO A 68 -18.53 -23.44 14.89
C PRO A 68 -19.58 -23.39 16.02
N ASP A 69 -19.59 -24.40 16.89
CA ASP A 69 -20.55 -24.51 17.99
C ASP A 69 -20.43 -23.35 18.99
N ALA A 70 -19.20 -22.87 19.23
CA ALA A 70 -18.92 -21.80 20.18
C ALA A 70 -18.87 -20.39 19.54
N GLY A 71 -19.12 -20.26 18.23
CA GLY A 71 -19.05 -19.00 17.50
C GLY A 71 -17.67 -18.31 17.62
N LYS A 72 -16.58 -19.09 17.54
CA LYS A 72 -15.20 -18.59 17.67
C LYS A 72 -14.56 -18.33 16.32
N THR A 73 -13.45 -17.59 16.33
CA THR A 73 -12.63 -17.36 15.15
C THR A 73 -11.89 -18.64 14.76
N PRO A 74 -11.96 -19.09 13.48
CA PRO A 74 -11.19 -20.22 12.97
C PRO A 74 -9.68 -20.05 13.20
N LEU A 75 -8.96 -21.14 13.43
CA LEU A 75 -7.56 -21.07 13.89
C LEU A 75 -6.61 -20.36 12.93
N HIS A 76 -6.79 -20.56 11.62
CA HIS A 76 -6.03 -19.82 10.61
C HIS A 76 -6.25 -18.29 10.75
N GLN A 77 -7.51 -17.86 10.80
CA GLN A 77 -7.84 -16.44 10.96
C GLN A 77 -7.40 -15.89 12.31
N LEU A 78 -7.47 -16.70 13.37
CA LEU A 78 -6.97 -16.35 14.70
C LEU A 78 -5.47 -16.05 14.66
N GLY A 79 -4.68 -16.87 13.97
CA GLY A 79 -3.23 -16.64 13.80
C GLY A 79 -2.93 -15.31 13.12
N LEU A 80 -3.69 -14.94 12.08
CA LEU A 80 -3.57 -13.65 11.38
C LEU A 80 -3.96 -12.47 12.30
N ASN A 81 -5.07 -12.59 13.02
CA ASN A 81 -5.55 -11.55 13.93
C ASN A 81 -4.55 -11.29 15.07
N LEU A 82 -4.07 -12.35 15.72
CA LEU A 82 -3.11 -12.24 16.81
C LEU A 82 -1.80 -11.60 16.35
N TRP A 83 -1.31 -11.94 15.14
CA TRP A 83 -0.13 -11.28 14.57
C TRP A 83 -0.37 -9.78 14.36
N ARG A 84 -1.50 -9.40 13.74
CA ARG A 84 -1.86 -8.00 13.52
C ARG A 84 -1.89 -7.20 14.83
N GLU A 85 -2.54 -7.76 15.86
CA GLU A 85 -2.70 -7.10 17.16
C GLU A 85 -1.39 -6.96 17.93
N ASN A 86 -0.51 -7.97 17.89
CA ASN A 86 0.68 -8.01 18.75
C ASN A 86 1.97 -7.56 18.07
N VAL A 87 2.09 -7.71 16.74
CA VAL A 87 3.30 -7.39 15.98
C VAL A 87 3.18 -6.07 15.24
N TYR A 88 2.09 -5.87 14.49
CA TYR A 88 1.88 -4.63 13.73
C TYR A 88 1.43 -3.45 14.61
N VAL A 89 0.91 -3.71 15.82
CA VAL A 89 0.36 -2.70 16.75
C VAL A 89 -0.57 -1.73 16.01
N PHE A 90 -1.73 -2.21 15.60
CA PHE A 90 -2.84 -1.31 15.31
C PHE A 90 -3.18 -0.55 16.61
N LYS A 91 -2.99 0.78 16.62
CA LYS A 91 -3.56 1.64 17.66
C LYS A 91 -4.90 2.17 17.14
N PRO A 92 -6.03 1.54 17.49
CA PRO A 92 -7.27 2.28 17.41
C PRO A 92 -7.21 3.31 18.52
N ASP A 93 -6.81 4.53 18.20
CA ASP A 93 -7.45 5.66 18.86
C ASP A 93 -8.91 5.65 18.41
N LYS A 94 -9.73 4.80 19.06
CA LYS A 94 -11.19 4.86 19.17
C LYS A 94 -11.76 3.62 19.88
N ASP A 95 -12.34 3.92 21.04
CA ASP A 95 -13.43 3.25 21.76
C ASP A 95 -13.45 1.70 21.85
N PRO A 96 -13.20 1.12 23.04
CA PRO A 96 -13.25 -0.34 23.26
C PRO A 96 -14.65 -0.98 23.14
N THR A 97 -15.70 -0.20 22.85
CA THR A 97 -17.08 -0.72 22.67
C THR A 97 -17.45 -1.05 21.23
N VAL A 98 -16.60 -0.73 20.24
CA VAL A 98 -16.87 -1.07 18.84
C VAL A 98 -16.68 -2.58 18.65
N LYS A 99 -17.80 -3.30 18.56
CA LYS A 99 -17.80 -4.65 17.99
C LYS A 99 -17.17 -4.53 16.61
N TYR A 100 -16.09 -5.27 16.37
CA TYR A 100 -15.56 -5.50 15.03
C TYR A 100 -16.57 -6.32 14.24
N THR A 101 -17.69 -5.70 13.87
CA THR A 101 -18.42 -6.08 12.68
C THR A 101 -17.40 -6.02 11.56
N PHE A 102 -17.36 -7.08 10.76
CA PHE A 102 -16.56 -7.23 9.54
C PHE A 102 -17.06 -6.24 8.48
N GLU A 103 -17.22 -4.96 8.84
CA GLU A 103 -17.56 -3.88 7.95
C GLU A 103 -16.30 -3.43 7.22
N ILE A 104 -16.49 -3.21 5.93
CA ILE A 104 -15.50 -2.99 4.88
C ILE A 104 -14.85 -1.62 5.11
N GLY A 105 -14.02 -1.51 6.14
CA GLY A 105 -13.12 -0.39 6.35
C GLY A 105 -11.93 -0.45 5.37
N PRO A 106 -11.20 0.66 5.18
CA PRO A 106 -10.00 0.66 4.34
C PRO A 106 -9.03 -0.40 4.86
N SER A 107 -8.36 -1.11 3.95
CA SER A 107 -7.48 -2.21 4.34
C SER A 107 -6.31 -1.72 5.20
N VAL A 108 -5.66 -2.61 5.94
CA VAL A 108 -4.42 -2.27 6.70
C VAL A 108 -3.39 -1.63 5.76
N TYR A 109 -3.30 -2.09 4.52
CA TYR A 109 -2.44 -1.50 3.51
C TYR A 109 -2.83 -0.05 3.18
N GLU A 110 -4.11 0.24 3.01
CA GLU A 110 -4.59 1.59 2.69
C GLU A 110 -4.32 2.58 3.84
N GLN A 111 -4.54 2.13 5.08
CA GLN A 111 -4.41 2.96 6.28
C GLN A 111 -2.95 3.20 6.68
N GLU A 112 -2.13 2.14 6.69
CA GLU A 112 -0.76 2.20 7.24
C GLU A 112 0.29 2.57 6.18
N PHE A 113 -0.01 2.38 4.90
CA PHE A 113 0.95 2.60 3.82
C PHE A 113 0.42 3.52 2.73
N GLU A 114 -0.64 3.10 2.02
CA GLU A 114 -1.02 3.71 0.74
C GLU A 114 -1.35 5.20 0.86
N THR A 115 -2.10 5.58 1.90
CA THR A 115 -2.49 6.98 2.12
C THR A 115 -1.25 7.86 2.31
N HIS A 116 -0.30 7.43 3.15
CA HIS A 116 0.93 8.18 3.40
C HIS A 116 1.86 8.18 2.18
N PHE A 117 1.98 7.02 1.49
CA PHE A 117 2.71 6.88 0.24
C PHE A 117 2.23 7.89 -0.80
N LEU A 118 0.91 7.95 -1.08
CA LEU A 118 0.33 8.86 -2.05
C LEU A 118 0.56 10.34 -1.67
N GLN A 119 0.51 10.68 -0.37
CA GLN A 119 0.79 12.03 0.11
C GLN A 119 2.25 12.42 -0.16
N VAL A 120 3.21 11.60 0.26
CA VAL A 120 4.63 11.88 0.06
C VAL A 120 5.00 11.88 -1.43
N SER A 121 4.39 10.99 -2.22
CA SER A 121 4.53 11.01 -3.69
C SER A 121 4.02 12.32 -4.29
N ALA A 122 2.90 12.86 -3.82
CA ALA A 122 2.38 14.14 -4.32
C ALA A 122 3.36 15.29 -4.04
N GLU A 123 3.93 15.33 -2.83
CA GLU A 123 4.97 16.31 -2.45
C GLU A 123 6.23 16.17 -3.31
N PHE A 124 6.67 14.92 -3.57
CA PHE A 124 7.81 14.62 -4.43
C PHE A 124 7.60 15.13 -5.86
N TYR A 125 6.49 14.76 -6.51
CA TYR A 125 6.24 15.15 -7.91
C TYR A 125 5.97 16.64 -8.08
N ARG A 126 5.42 17.29 -7.05
CA ARG A 126 5.27 18.74 -7.03
C ARG A 126 6.64 19.42 -7.05
N ALA A 127 7.54 19.02 -6.15
CA ALA A 127 8.88 19.59 -6.06
C ALA A 127 9.71 19.30 -7.32
N GLU A 128 9.61 18.09 -7.85
CA GLU A 128 10.26 17.71 -9.11
C GLU A 128 9.76 18.53 -10.29
N SER A 129 8.44 18.75 -10.39
CA SER A 129 7.85 19.55 -11.45
C SER A 129 8.30 21.01 -11.42
N GLN A 130 8.35 21.61 -10.23
CA GLN A 130 8.86 22.98 -10.06
C GLN A 130 10.29 23.09 -10.59
N LYS A 131 11.15 22.14 -10.20
CA LYS A 131 12.53 22.07 -10.69
C LYS A 131 12.60 21.94 -12.22
N PHE A 132 11.84 21.02 -12.81
CA PHE A 132 11.87 20.81 -14.26
C PHE A 132 11.29 21.99 -15.04
N ILE A 133 10.28 22.69 -14.51
CA ILE A 133 9.74 23.91 -15.14
C ILE A 133 10.80 24.99 -15.22
N GLU A 134 11.64 25.13 -14.20
CA GLU A 134 12.71 26.12 -14.18
C GLU A 134 13.86 25.76 -15.13
N CYS A 135 14.26 24.48 -15.18
CA CYS A 135 15.51 24.09 -15.84
C CYS A 135 15.38 23.35 -17.17
N CYS A 136 14.20 22.85 -17.55
CA CYS A 136 14.01 22.04 -18.75
C CYS A 136 13.25 22.78 -19.85
N ALA A 137 13.48 22.40 -21.10
CA ALA A 137 12.58 22.74 -22.20
C ALA A 137 11.25 21.97 -22.06
N CYS A 138 10.16 22.49 -22.61
CA CYS A 138 8.85 21.85 -22.48
C CYS A 138 8.83 20.40 -23.02
N GLY A 139 9.48 20.12 -24.15
CA GLY A 139 9.55 18.74 -24.69
C GLY A 139 10.22 17.75 -23.75
N ASP A 140 11.30 18.15 -23.07
CA ASP A 140 12.00 17.32 -22.09
C ASP A 140 11.17 17.14 -20.82
N TYR A 141 10.45 18.18 -20.39
CA TYR A 141 9.50 18.06 -19.28
C TYR A 141 8.43 17.00 -19.56
N LEU A 142 7.82 17.03 -20.74
CA LEU A 142 6.78 16.08 -21.14
C LEU A 142 7.33 14.65 -21.21
N LYS A 143 8.52 14.44 -21.78
CA LYS A 143 9.21 13.15 -21.79
C LYS A 143 9.47 12.61 -20.38
N ASN A 144 9.92 13.47 -19.46
CA ASN A 144 10.13 13.06 -18.07
C ASN A 144 8.81 12.71 -17.37
N SER A 145 7.72 13.43 -17.67
CA SER A 145 6.39 13.13 -17.12
C SER A 145 5.87 11.77 -17.61
N GLU A 146 6.01 11.44 -18.90
CA GLU A 146 5.69 10.11 -19.45
C GLU A 146 6.51 9.02 -18.76
N LYS A 147 7.82 9.27 -18.58
CA LYS A 147 8.72 8.34 -17.91
C LYS A 147 8.27 8.07 -16.47
N ARG A 148 7.89 9.11 -15.70
CA ARG A 148 7.40 8.95 -14.33
C ARG A 148 6.11 8.12 -14.26
N LEU A 149 5.19 8.29 -15.21
CA LEU A 149 3.99 7.47 -15.29
C LEU A 149 4.32 5.99 -15.50
N THR A 150 5.26 5.68 -16.39
CA THR A 150 5.72 4.31 -16.63
C THR A 150 6.41 3.73 -15.40
N GLU A 151 7.32 4.49 -14.77
CA GLU A 151 8.05 4.05 -13.57
C GLU A 151 7.10 3.72 -12.41
N GLU A 152 6.03 4.50 -12.20
CA GLU A 152 5.03 4.18 -11.16
C GLU A 152 4.17 2.97 -11.52
N MET A 153 3.85 2.78 -12.81
CA MET A 153 3.14 1.57 -13.22
C MET A 153 4.01 0.32 -13.03
N ASP A 154 5.30 0.38 -13.36
CA ASP A 154 6.27 -0.69 -13.11
C ASP A 154 6.42 -0.97 -11.62
N ARG A 155 6.47 0.09 -10.79
CA ARG A 155 6.49 -0.03 -9.33
C ARG A 155 5.28 -0.78 -8.80
N VAL A 156 4.09 -0.40 -9.28
CA VAL A 156 2.84 -1.05 -8.88
C VAL A 156 2.83 -2.51 -9.27
N ASN A 157 3.19 -2.81 -10.52
CA ASN A 157 3.23 -4.19 -11.02
C ASN A 157 4.24 -5.07 -10.29
N HIS A 158 5.32 -4.50 -9.75
CA HIS A 158 6.36 -5.29 -9.10
C HIS A 158 6.05 -5.61 -7.63
N TYR A 159 5.49 -4.67 -6.86
CA TYR A 159 5.34 -4.87 -5.41
C TYR A 159 4.26 -4.06 -4.68
N LEU A 160 3.40 -3.28 -5.37
CA LEU A 160 2.27 -2.62 -4.70
C LEU A 160 0.95 -3.34 -4.97
N ASP A 161 -0.08 -3.02 -4.18
CA ASP A 161 -1.42 -3.50 -4.47
C ASP A 161 -1.90 -2.94 -5.83
N PRO A 162 -2.53 -3.77 -6.70
CA PRO A 162 -3.04 -3.28 -7.99
C PRO A 162 -4.07 -2.14 -7.87
N GLY A 163 -4.78 -2.05 -6.73
CA GLY A 163 -5.69 -0.95 -6.42
C GLY A 163 -4.99 0.42 -6.32
N THR A 164 -3.69 0.43 -6.00
CA THR A 164 -2.88 1.66 -5.92
C THR A 164 -2.64 2.28 -7.29
N GLY A 165 -2.62 1.47 -8.37
CA GLY A 165 -2.19 1.92 -9.70
C GLY A 165 -2.93 3.13 -10.23
N LYS A 166 -4.27 3.14 -10.11
CA LYS A 166 -5.08 4.30 -10.52
C LYS A 166 -4.82 5.52 -9.65
N LYS A 167 -4.65 5.32 -8.34
CA LYS A 167 -4.49 6.41 -7.37
C LYS A 167 -3.14 7.12 -7.57
N ILE A 168 -2.04 6.39 -7.69
CA ILE A 168 -0.71 6.98 -7.94
C ILE A 168 -0.62 7.63 -9.32
N THR A 169 -1.22 7.02 -10.36
CA THR A 169 -1.30 7.63 -11.69
C THR A 169 -1.98 9.01 -11.64
N ASN A 170 -3.07 9.13 -10.89
CA ASN A 170 -3.76 10.41 -10.73
C ASN A 170 -2.92 11.44 -9.97
N VAL A 171 -2.15 11.01 -8.97
CA VAL A 171 -1.20 11.90 -8.27
C VAL A 171 -0.15 12.44 -9.24
N VAL A 172 0.48 11.58 -10.04
CA VAL A 172 1.49 12.01 -11.04
C VAL A 172 0.86 12.95 -12.06
N LYS A 173 -0.31 12.60 -12.62
CA LYS A 173 -1.02 13.46 -13.58
C LYS A 173 -1.36 14.83 -13.00
N LYS A 174 -1.87 14.86 -11.77
CA LYS A 174 -2.24 16.11 -11.12
C LYS A 174 -1.01 16.99 -10.88
N GLU A 175 0.00 16.42 -10.22
CA GLU A 175 1.16 17.18 -9.74
C GLU A 175 2.20 17.47 -10.84
N MET A 176 2.19 16.77 -11.98
CA MET A 176 3.09 17.03 -13.10
C MET A 176 2.42 17.58 -14.36
N ILE A 177 1.11 17.40 -14.56
CA ILE A 177 0.47 17.77 -15.83
C ILE A 177 -0.60 18.83 -15.59
N GLU A 178 -1.64 18.49 -14.82
CA GLU A 178 -2.82 19.36 -14.60
C GLU A 178 -2.42 20.72 -14.02
N ASN A 179 -1.62 20.72 -12.94
CA ASN A 179 -1.23 21.96 -12.25
C ASN A 179 -0.36 22.91 -13.09
N TYR A 180 0.28 22.41 -14.15
CA TYR A 180 1.28 23.16 -14.93
C TYR A 180 0.96 23.28 -16.41
N MET A 181 -0.20 22.78 -16.85
CA MET A 181 -0.59 22.71 -18.25
C MET A 181 -0.47 24.06 -18.96
N LEU A 182 -1.08 25.13 -18.42
CA LEU A 182 -1.00 26.47 -19.00
C LEU A 182 0.44 26.99 -19.04
N ILE A 183 1.23 26.74 -18.00
CA ILE A 183 2.63 27.15 -17.94
C ILE A 183 3.44 26.47 -19.05
N LEU A 184 3.20 25.19 -19.30
CA LEU A 184 3.88 24.41 -20.35
C LEU A 184 3.47 24.86 -21.76
N ILE A 185 2.18 25.10 -22.00
CA ILE A 185 1.67 25.61 -23.28
C ILE A 185 2.34 26.94 -23.64
N HIS A 186 2.38 27.86 -22.67
CA HIS A 186 2.90 29.22 -22.85
C HIS A 186 4.39 29.36 -22.55
N LYS A 187 5.11 28.25 -22.34
CA LYS A 187 6.52 28.28 -21.95
C LYS A 187 7.36 28.98 -23.02
N GLU A 188 8.12 29.98 -22.59
CA GLU A 188 8.95 30.78 -23.50
C GLU A 188 9.93 29.89 -24.27
N ASN A 189 10.05 30.14 -25.58
CA ASN A 189 10.97 29.48 -26.51
C ASN A 189 10.86 27.94 -26.63
N SER A 190 9.97 27.28 -25.90
CA SER A 190 9.86 25.81 -25.90
C SER A 190 8.44 25.26 -25.80
N GLY A 191 7.44 26.08 -25.47
CA GLY A 191 6.02 25.69 -25.40
C GLY A 191 5.38 25.48 -26.77
N LEU A 192 4.04 25.40 -26.79
CA LEU A 192 3.25 24.97 -27.95
C LEU A 192 3.59 25.73 -29.25
N VAL A 193 3.66 27.06 -29.19
CA VAL A 193 3.96 27.91 -30.35
C VAL A 193 5.35 27.59 -30.92
N SER A 194 6.35 27.44 -30.05
CA SER A 194 7.71 27.06 -30.47
C SER A 194 7.71 25.67 -31.12
N MET A 195 7.01 24.69 -30.52
CA MET A 195 6.92 23.36 -31.10
C MET A 195 6.28 23.36 -32.50
N LEU A 196 5.27 24.19 -32.74
CA LEU A 196 4.65 24.37 -34.06
C LEU A 196 5.59 25.06 -35.05
N CYS A 197 6.27 26.13 -34.65
CA CYS A 197 7.17 26.88 -35.54
C CYS A 197 8.41 26.09 -35.97
N TYR A 198 8.85 25.14 -35.15
CA TYR A 198 10.06 24.33 -35.39
C TYR A 198 9.73 22.86 -35.71
N ASP A 199 8.50 22.55 -36.11
CA ASP A 199 8.09 21.21 -36.58
C ASP A 199 8.41 20.07 -35.57
N LYS A 200 8.27 20.34 -34.26
CA LYS A 200 8.52 19.34 -33.20
C LYS A 200 7.34 18.39 -33.00
N TYR A 201 6.95 17.67 -34.05
CA TYR A 201 5.75 16.82 -34.07
C TYR A 201 5.73 15.74 -32.98
N ASP A 202 6.87 15.14 -32.63
CA ASP A 202 6.93 14.15 -31.55
C ASP A 202 6.57 14.77 -30.19
N ASP A 203 7.07 15.97 -29.90
CA ASP A 203 6.79 16.66 -28.63
C ASP A 203 5.35 17.21 -28.60
N LEU A 204 4.80 17.63 -29.76
CA LEU A 204 3.38 17.96 -29.90
C LEU A 204 2.48 16.75 -29.64
N GLY A 205 2.86 15.57 -30.17
CA GLY A 205 2.16 14.32 -29.93
C GLY A 205 2.13 13.95 -28.45
N ARG A 206 3.26 14.11 -27.75
CA ARG A 206 3.33 13.94 -26.28
C ARG A 206 2.44 14.92 -25.55
N MET A 207 2.49 16.20 -25.92
CA MET A 207 1.66 17.24 -25.31
C MET A 207 0.17 16.90 -25.45
N TYR A 208 -0.27 16.50 -26.64
CA TYR A 208 -1.65 16.09 -26.89
C TYR A 208 -2.06 14.87 -26.04
N ASN A 209 -1.25 13.81 -26.04
CA ASN A 209 -1.56 12.56 -25.32
C ASN A 209 -1.59 12.76 -23.80
N LEU A 210 -0.76 13.66 -23.26
CA LEU A 210 -0.76 13.95 -21.84
C LEU A 210 -1.95 14.83 -21.44
N PHE A 211 -2.31 15.82 -22.27
CA PHE A 211 -3.33 16.80 -21.93
C PHE A 211 -4.76 16.30 -22.19
N CYS A 212 -4.98 15.36 -23.11
CA CYS A 212 -6.30 14.77 -23.33
C CYS A 212 -6.82 13.93 -22.14
N HIS A 213 -5.95 13.66 -21.17
CA HIS A 213 -6.22 12.79 -20.04
C HIS A 213 -6.23 13.52 -18.68
N VAL A 214 -6.29 14.86 -18.70
CA VAL A 214 -6.45 15.72 -17.51
C VAL A 214 -7.68 16.62 -17.66
N THR A 215 -8.23 17.04 -16.53
CA THR A 215 -9.37 17.97 -16.47
C THR A 215 -9.04 19.26 -17.21
N ASP A 216 -10.00 19.79 -17.99
CA ASP A 216 -9.87 21.03 -18.77
C ASP A 216 -8.75 21.08 -19.83
N GLY A 217 -8.21 19.92 -20.23
CA GLY A 217 -7.06 19.87 -21.15
C GLY A 217 -7.37 20.15 -22.63
N LEU A 218 -8.33 19.43 -23.20
CA LEU A 218 -8.72 19.54 -24.62
C LEU A 218 -10.25 19.38 -24.78
N SER A 219 -11.01 20.00 -23.88
CA SER A 219 -12.47 20.12 -23.98
C SER A 219 -12.90 21.21 -24.94
#